data_AF-A0A2N1U7G0-F1
#
_entry.id   AF-A0A2N1U7G0-F1
#
_cell.length_a   1.000
_cell.length_b   1.000
_cell.length_c   1.000
_cell.angle_alpha   90.00
_cell.angle_beta   90.00
_cell.angle_gamma   90.00
#
_symmetry.space_group_name_H-M   'P 1'
#
loop_
_entity.id
_entity.type
_entity.pdbx_description
1 polymer ?
#
loop_
_entity_poly.entity_id
_entity_poly.type
_entity_poly.pdbx_seq_one_letter_code
_entity_poly.pdbx_strand_id
1 'polypeptide(L)'
;MIVSVSRRTDIPAFYHEWFYNRMAAGFALTRNPMNPTQIRRVELSPEEVDCFVFWSKNPRPFMQNLDRLNSYKYYFQFTLTPYDHDLEPGLPDKREIIDTFRTLSAEIGAEKVVWRYDPIIFTGRYDMHYHTERFAWLCEKLAGFTERCIISFYDHYNFIRRNLEGIEILLADSARIRDISRIFAETAGKHGLKIESCAESESLEEFGIAHGRCIDDRLINKICGRDLHLKRDHGQRQLCGCVKSVDIGAYSTCLHGCRYCYAARQRLTASQIMARHDPGGPFLVSSSAK
;
A
#
# COMPACT_ATOMS: atom_id res chain seq x y z
N MET A 1 -6.80 -15.98 -10.17
CA MET A 1 -5.67 -15.68 -9.26
C MET A 1 -5.74 -14.25 -8.71
N ILE A 2 -5.21 -14.00 -7.51
CA ILE A 2 -5.04 -12.63 -6.98
C ILE A 2 -3.67 -12.06 -7.37
N VAL A 3 -3.65 -10.89 -7.99
CA VAL A 3 -2.42 -10.21 -8.40
C VAL A 3 -2.25 -8.93 -7.58
N SER A 4 -1.16 -8.86 -6.84
CA SER A 4 -0.73 -7.67 -6.11
C SER A 4 0.01 -6.76 -7.08
N VAL A 5 -0.57 -5.62 -7.43
CA VAL A 5 0.04 -4.55 -8.24
C VAL A 5 0.93 -3.67 -7.34
N SER A 6 1.85 -4.43 -6.76
CA SER A 6 2.99 -4.25 -5.90
C SER A 6 2.87 -3.60 -4.52
N ARG A 7 3.24 -4.38 -3.49
CA ARG A 7 3.62 -3.89 -2.16
C ARG A 7 5.02 -3.27 -2.12
N ARG A 8 5.83 -3.49 -3.16
CA ARG A 8 7.28 -3.19 -3.20
C ARG A 8 7.59 -1.91 -3.95
N THR A 9 6.66 -1.43 -4.75
CA THR A 9 6.80 -0.19 -5.53
C THR A 9 5.44 0.36 -5.92
N ASP A 10 5.35 1.66 -6.12
CA ASP A 10 4.09 2.32 -6.47
C ASP A 10 3.89 2.27 -7.99
N ILE A 11 3.43 1.12 -8.49
CA ILE A 11 3.13 0.92 -9.91
C ILE A 11 2.10 1.94 -10.41
N PRO A 12 0.99 2.21 -9.71
CA PRO A 12 0.04 3.23 -10.15
C PRO A 12 0.67 4.63 -10.31
N ALA A 13 1.54 5.05 -9.39
CA ALA A 13 2.16 6.37 -9.50
C ALA A 13 3.18 6.47 -10.65
N PHE A 14 4.03 5.45 -10.85
CA PHE A 14 5.24 5.60 -11.66
C PHE A 14 5.35 4.66 -12.86
N TYR A 15 4.58 3.57 -12.88
CA TYR A 15 4.71 2.49 -13.85
C TYR A 15 3.36 2.10 -14.47
N HIS A 16 2.43 3.05 -14.51
CA HIS A 16 1.07 2.83 -15.01
C HIS A 16 1.06 2.46 -16.49
N GLU A 17 1.86 3.13 -17.33
CA GLU A 17 1.98 2.78 -18.76
C GLU A 17 2.45 1.34 -18.95
N TRP A 18 3.51 0.94 -18.23
CA TRP A 18 4.00 -0.44 -18.25
C TRP A 18 2.92 -1.45 -17.84
N PHE A 19 2.20 -1.17 -16.75
CA PHE A 19 1.13 -2.06 -16.26
C PHE A 19 0.06 -2.26 -17.34
N TYR A 20 -0.39 -1.16 -17.95
CA TYR A 20 -1.39 -1.22 -19.00
C TYR A 20 -0.89 -1.93 -20.27
N ASN A 21 0.40 -1.78 -20.62
CA ASN A 21 1.03 -2.54 -21.71
C ASN A 21 1.10 -4.03 -21.38
N ARG A 22 1.41 -4.41 -20.13
CA ARG A 22 1.42 -5.82 -19.69
C ARG A 22 0.03 -6.43 -19.66
N MET A 23 -0.97 -5.65 -19.24
CA MET A 23 -2.37 -6.06 -19.27
C MET A 23 -2.83 -6.32 -20.70
N ALA A 24 -2.51 -5.43 -21.65
CA ALA A 24 -2.81 -5.63 -23.07
C ALA A 24 -2.07 -6.84 -23.67
N ALA A 25 -0.83 -7.11 -23.23
CA ALA A 25 -0.07 -8.30 -23.61
C ALA A 25 -0.57 -9.59 -22.93
N GLY A 26 -1.44 -9.49 -21.92
CA GLY A 26 -1.98 -10.62 -21.15
C GLY A 26 -1.03 -11.20 -20.09
N PHE A 27 0.17 -10.66 -19.89
CA PHE A 27 1.11 -11.17 -18.88
C PHE A 27 2.20 -10.18 -18.46
N ALA A 28 2.83 -10.46 -17.31
CA ALA A 28 4.09 -9.87 -16.89
C ALA A 28 5.09 -10.96 -16.44
N LEU A 29 6.39 -10.66 -16.51
CA LEU A 29 7.44 -11.48 -15.92
C LEU A 29 7.94 -10.83 -14.63
N THR A 30 8.10 -11.66 -13.60
CA THR A 30 8.59 -11.24 -12.28
C THR A 30 9.77 -12.10 -11.86
N ARG A 31 10.62 -11.56 -10.98
CA ARG A 31 11.75 -12.30 -10.40
C ARG A 31 11.49 -12.54 -8.92
N ASN A 32 11.86 -13.72 -8.43
CA ASN A 32 11.86 -13.96 -7.00
C ASN A 32 12.89 -13.03 -6.31
N PRO A 33 12.48 -12.21 -5.32
CA PRO A 33 13.40 -11.30 -4.64
C PRO A 33 14.57 -11.99 -3.92
N MET A 34 14.40 -13.24 -3.51
CA MET A 34 15.42 -14.03 -2.82
C MET A 34 16.27 -14.86 -3.77
N ASN A 35 15.77 -15.13 -4.99
CA ASN A 35 16.49 -15.86 -6.02
C ASN A 35 16.20 -15.28 -7.42
N PRO A 36 16.93 -14.25 -7.87
CA PRO A 36 16.59 -13.50 -9.08
C PRO A 36 16.64 -14.30 -10.39
N THR A 37 17.30 -15.46 -10.41
CA THR A 37 17.31 -16.37 -11.57
C THR A 37 15.97 -17.09 -11.73
N GLN A 38 15.18 -17.20 -10.65
CA GLN A 38 13.84 -17.73 -10.70
C GLN A 38 12.88 -16.67 -11.25
N ILE A 39 12.56 -16.82 -12.53
CA ILE A 39 11.59 -16.00 -13.26
C ILE A 39 10.23 -16.68 -13.20
N ARG A 40 9.19 -15.90 -12.96
CA ARG A 40 7.79 -16.34 -13.02
C ARG A 40 7.03 -15.53 -14.05
N ARG A 41 6.31 -16.23 -14.92
CA ARG A 41 5.26 -15.64 -15.77
C ARG A 41 3.97 -15.52 -14.96
N VAL A 42 3.37 -14.34 -14.99
CA VAL A 42 2.13 -14.01 -14.28
C VAL A 42 1.13 -13.60 -15.34
N GLU A 43 0.10 -14.42 -15.55
CA GLU A 43 -1.00 -14.08 -16.45
C GLU A 43 -1.79 -12.90 -15.87
N LEU A 44 -2.21 -12.00 -16.76
CA LEU A 44 -2.93 -10.76 -16.46
C LEU A 44 -4.23 -10.64 -17.25
N SER A 45 -4.65 -11.69 -17.98
CA SER A 45 -5.92 -11.67 -18.69
C SER A 45 -7.11 -11.74 -17.71
N PRO A 46 -8.30 -11.24 -18.08
CA PRO A 46 -9.48 -11.24 -17.21
C PRO A 46 -9.91 -12.64 -16.74
N GLU A 47 -9.60 -13.68 -17.52
CA GLU A 47 -9.97 -15.07 -17.21
C GLU A 47 -9.07 -15.66 -16.11
N GLU A 48 -7.81 -15.22 -16.06
CA GLU A 48 -6.80 -15.73 -15.14
C GLU A 48 -6.73 -14.90 -13.84
N VAL A 49 -7.13 -13.63 -13.88
CA VAL A 49 -7.10 -12.71 -12.74
C VAL A 49 -8.47 -12.58 -12.10
N ASP A 50 -8.62 -13.10 -10.88
CA ASP A 50 -9.84 -12.93 -10.09
C ASP A 50 -9.96 -11.50 -9.57
N CYS A 51 -8.84 -10.91 -9.12
CA CYS A 51 -8.82 -9.55 -8.58
C CYS A 51 -7.40 -8.95 -8.57
N PHE A 52 -7.28 -7.68 -8.98
CA PHE A 52 -6.09 -6.86 -8.77
C PHE A 52 -6.15 -6.11 -7.43
N VAL A 53 -5.04 -6.10 -6.72
CA VAL A 53 -4.86 -5.23 -5.53
C VAL A 53 -3.82 -4.19 -5.84
N PHE A 54 -4.25 -2.95 -6.08
CA PHE A 54 -3.37 -1.82 -6.34
C PHE A 54 -2.87 -1.22 -5.03
N TRP A 55 -1.61 -0.78 -5.01
CA TRP A 55 -1.02 -0.12 -3.85
C TRP A 55 -0.43 1.19 -4.30
N SER A 56 -0.84 2.30 -3.68
CA SER A 56 -0.33 3.60 -4.06
C SER A 56 -0.38 4.60 -2.92
N LYS A 57 0.52 5.59 -2.97
CA LYS A 57 0.42 6.85 -2.24
C LYS A 57 -0.09 7.98 -3.13
N ASN A 58 -0.04 7.83 -4.45
CA ASN A 58 -0.53 8.82 -5.40
C ASN A 58 -0.89 8.17 -6.76
N PRO A 59 -2.09 7.57 -6.90
CA PRO A 59 -2.49 6.89 -8.13
C PRO A 59 -2.94 7.84 -9.24
N ARG A 60 -2.81 9.16 -9.08
CA ARG A 60 -3.33 10.16 -10.03
C ARG A 60 -2.96 9.89 -11.51
N PRO A 61 -1.71 9.52 -11.87
CA PRO A 61 -1.36 9.20 -13.26
C PRO A 61 -2.09 7.96 -13.79
N PHE A 62 -2.31 6.96 -12.93
CA PHE A 62 -3.02 5.73 -13.27
C PHE A 62 -4.51 5.95 -13.58
N MET A 63 -5.12 6.91 -12.87
CA MET A 63 -6.57 7.16 -12.90
C MET A 63 -7.10 7.56 -14.29
N GLN A 64 -6.26 8.17 -15.13
CA GLN A 64 -6.63 8.65 -16.46
C GLN A 64 -7.15 7.55 -17.40
N ASN A 65 -6.89 6.27 -17.10
CA ASN A 65 -7.25 5.15 -17.93
C ASN A 65 -7.94 4.01 -17.14
N LEU A 66 -8.67 4.35 -16.07
CA LEU A 66 -9.40 3.35 -15.25
C LEU A 66 -10.44 2.56 -16.04
N ASP A 67 -10.98 3.13 -17.12
CA ASP A 67 -11.89 2.47 -18.05
C ASP A 67 -11.29 1.20 -18.67
N ARG A 68 -9.96 1.14 -18.81
CA ARG A 68 -9.26 -0.06 -19.29
C ARG A 68 -9.35 -1.23 -18.31
N LEU A 69 -9.80 -1.01 -17.07
CA LEU A 69 -10.04 -2.04 -16.07
C LEU A 69 -11.49 -2.52 -16.02
N ASN A 70 -12.38 -2.09 -16.92
CA ASN A 70 -13.80 -2.43 -16.88
C ASN A 70 -14.09 -3.94 -16.89
N SER A 71 -13.24 -4.75 -17.52
CA SER A 71 -13.34 -6.21 -17.52
C SER A 71 -12.74 -6.89 -16.28
N TYR A 72 -12.14 -6.12 -15.38
CA TYR A 72 -11.41 -6.64 -14.22
C TYR A 72 -12.10 -6.28 -12.90
N LYS A 73 -11.83 -7.08 -11.88
CA LYS A 73 -12.16 -6.76 -10.49
C LYS A 73 -10.92 -6.25 -9.78
N TYR A 74 -11.07 -5.22 -8.96
CA TYR A 74 -9.94 -4.62 -8.28
C TYR A 74 -10.36 -3.76 -7.08
N TYR A 75 -9.39 -3.45 -6.25
CA TYR A 75 -9.47 -2.38 -5.25
C TYR A 75 -8.08 -1.78 -5.00
N PHE A 76 -8.06 -0.65 -4.30
CA PHE A 76 -6.86 0.11 -3.97
C PHE A 76 -6.59 0.07 -2.48
N GLN A 77 -5.34 -0.26 -2.14
CA GLN A 77 -4.69 0.06 -0.89
C GLN A 77 -4.04 1.44 -1.04
N PHE A 78 -4.74 2.49 -0.57
CA PHE A 78 -4.29 3.87 -0.67
C PHE A 78 -3.61 4.29 0.63
N THR A 79 -2.29 4.46 0.60
CA THR A 79 -1.53 4.91 1.75
C THR A 79 -1.52 6.43 1.84
N LEU A 80 -2.24 6.97 2.82
CA LEU A 80 -2.29 8.39 3.12
C LEU A 80 -1.93 8.60 4.59
N THR A 81 -0.70 9.05 4.79
CA THR A 81 -0.02 9.31 6.06
C THR A 81 0.10 10.81 6.29
N PRO A 82 0.29 11.27 7.54
CA PRO A 82 0.24 12.69 7.90
C PRO A 82 1.60 13.39 7.71
N TYR A 83 2.61 12.70 7.18
CA TYR A 83 4.01 13.16 7.27
C TYR A 83 4.36 14.19 6.21
N ASP A 84 5.27 15.09 6.54
CA ASP A 84 5.78 16.08 5.60
C ASP A 84 6.97 15.53 4.79
N HIS A 85 7.61 16.40 4.00
CA HIS A 85 8.73 16.06 3.13
C HIS A 85 9.98 15.56 3.87
N ASP A 86 10.06 15.74 5.18
CA ASP A 86 11.16 15.20 5.99
C ASP A 86 11.13 13.66 6.06
N LEU A 87 9.96 13.03 5.94
CA LEU A 87 9.80 11.57 5.82
C LEU A 87 9.34 11.14 4.42
N GLU A 88 8.59 11.97 3.71
CA GLU A 88 7.96 11.65 2.42
C GLU A 88 8.28 12.69 1.33
N PRO A 89 9.56 12.86 0.97
CA PRO A 89 10.01 13.99 0.15
C PRO A 89 9.39 14.02 -1.24
N GLY A 90 9.09 12.87 -1.85
CA GLY A 90 8.57 12.78 -3.21
C GLY A 90 7.05 12.84 -3.33
N LEU A 91 6.31 13.06 -2.24
CA LEU A 91 4.85 13.18 -2.28
C LEU A 91 4.39 14.63 -2.48
N PRO A 92 3.27 14.87 -3.18
CA PRO A 92 2.61 16.18 -3.22
C PRO A 92 2.11 16.65 -1.85
N ASP A 93 1.60 17.89 -1.80
CA ASP A 93 0.90 18.40 -0.62
C ASP A 93 -0.28 17.49 -0.24
N LYS A 94 -0.55 17.36 1.07
CA LYS A 94 -1.58 16.46 1.58
C LYS A 94 -2.97 16.77 1.03
N ARG A 95 -3.29 18.03 0.75
CA ARG A 95 -4.58 18.40 0.15
C ARG A 95 -4.75 17.79 -1.23
N GLU A 96 -3.70 17.81 -2.05
CA GLU A 96 -3.73 17.18 -3.39
C GLU A 96 -3.90 15.66 -3.31
N ILE A 97 -3.25 15.01 -2.34
CA ILE A 97 -3.39 13.55 -2.15
C ILE A 97 -4.79 13.20 -1.64
N ILE A 98 -5.37 14.02 -0.75
CA ILE A 98 -6.76 13.87 -0.28
C ILE A 98 -7.73 14.03 -1.46
N ASP A 99 -7.55 15.04 -2.31
CA ASP A 99 -8.41 15.24 -3.47
C ASP A 99 -8.28 14.08 -4.46
N THR A 100 -7.06 13.56 -4.66
CA THR A 100 -6.82 12.34 -5.45
C THR A 100 -7.54 11.14 -4.86
N PHE A 101 -7.48 10.94 -3.54
CA PHE A 101 -8.17 9.86 -2.84
C PHE A 101 -9.70 9.95 -3.05
N ARG A 102 -10.27 11.14 -2.82
CA ARG A 102 -11.72 11.37 -2.94
C ARG A 102 -12.20 11.17 -4.37
N THR A 103 -11.42 11.65 -5.35
CA THR A 103 -11.71 11.48 -6.78
C THR A 103 -11.71 9.99 -7.14
N LEU A 104 -10.67 9.24 -6.77
CA LEU A 104 -10.61 7.80 -7.01
C LEU A 104 -11.82 7.09 -6.41
N SER A 105 -12.13 7.38 -5.14
CA SER A 105 -13.25 6.78 -4.43
C SER A 105 -14.60 7.09 -5.08
N ALA A 106 -14.81 8.33 -5.52
CA ALA A 106 -16.03 8.72 -6.24
C ALA A 106 -16.20 7.97 -7.57
N GLU A 107 -15.09 7.64 -8.24
CA GLU A 107 -15.11 6.91 -9.51
C GLU A 107 -15.32 5.40 -9.33
N ILE A 108 -14.65 4.77 -8.35
CA ILE A 108 -14.63 3.30 -8.24
C ILE A 108 -15.49 2.73 -7.11
N GLY A 109 -15.95 3.57 -6.20
CA GLY A 109 -16.69 3.19 -4.98
C GLY A 109 -15.81 3.22 -3.73
N ALA A 110 -16.35 3.76 -2.63
CA ALA A 110 -15.66 3.88 -1.34
C ALA A 110 -15.26 2.52 -0.75
N GLU A 111 -16.00 1.46 -1.04
CA GLU A 111 -15.70 0.10 -0.61
C GLU A 111 -14.43 -0.47 -1.28
N LYS A 112 -14.02 0.09 -2.42
CA LYS A 112 -12.82 -0.31 -3.18
C LYS A 112 -11.60 0.58 -2.94
N VAL A 113 -11.70 1.58 -2.06
CA VAL A 113 -10.55 2.40 -1.65
C VAL A 113 -10.31 2.18 -0.17
N VAL A 114 -9.35 1.35 0.17
CA VAL A 114 -8.95 1.08 1.55
C VAL A 114 -7.88 2.08 1.96
N TRP A 115 -8.18 2.92 2.95
CA TRP A 115 -7.21 3.86 3.49
C TRP A 115 -6.18 3.11 4.34
N ARG A 116 -4.90 3.43 4.16
CA ARG A 116 -3.82 2.98 5.05
C ARG A 116 -3.16 4.18 5.70
N TYR A 117 -3.34 4.32 7.00
CA TYR A 117 -2.53 5.20 7.85
C TYR A 117 -1.37 4.37 8.42
N ASP A 118 -0.45 4.03 7.52
CA ASP A 118 0.52 2.97 7.75
C ASP A 118 1.88 3.30 7.09
N PRO A 119 2.98 3.33 7.86
CA PRO A 119 3.08 3.05 9.29
C PRO A 119 2.85 4.31 10.14
N ILE A 120 2.50 4.12 11.40
CA ILE A 120 2.56 5.12 12.48
C ILE A 120 4.02 5.20 12.98
N ILE A 121 4.62 6.38 12.91
CA ILE A 121 6.03 6.65 13.24
C ILE A 121 6.08 7.74 14.28
N PHE A 122 6.56 7.40 15.48
CA PHE A 122 6.80 8.39 16.51
C PHE A 122 8.20 8.99 16.40
N THR A 123 8.28 10.31 16.50
CA THR A 123 9.53 11.08 16.59
C THR A 123 9.31 12.25 17.55
N GLY A 124 10.33 13.07 17.82
CA GLY A 124 10.14 14.33 18.55
C GLY A 124 9.17 15.31 17.87
N ARG A 125 9.00 15.22 16.53
CA ARG A 125 8.05 16.05 15.76
C ARG A 125 6.68 15.41 15.62
N TYR A 126 6.66 14.09 15.48
CA TYR A 126 5.46 13.28 15.20
C TYR A 126 5.11 12.52 16.47
N ASP A 127 4.54 13.21 17.45
CA ASP A 127 4.20 12.64 18.75
C ASP A 127 2.73 12.17 18.82
N MET A 128 2.30 11.73 20.00
CA MET A 128 0.93 11.30 20.25
C MET A 128 -0.12 12.37 19.92
N HIS A 129 0.17 13.63 20.24
CA HIS A 129 -0.75 14.73 20.00
C HIS A 129 -0.88 15.01 18.50
N TYR A 130 0.26 15.09 17.80
CA TYR A 130 0.30 15.24 16.35
C TYR A 130 -0.51 14.15 15.64
N HIS A 131 -0.28 12.89 16.01
CA HIS A 131 -0.99 11.75 15.43
C HIS A 131 -2.49 11.81 15.71
N THR A 132 -2.90 12.20 16.92
CA THR A 132 -4.32 12.36 17.28
C THR A 132 -4.99 13.42 16.42
N GLU A 133 -4.41 14.62 16.32
CA GLU A 133 -4.98 15.73 15.55
C GLU A 133 -5.03 15.41 14.05
N ARG A 134 -3.93 14.90 13.50
CA ARG A 134 -3.85 14.60 12.06
C ARG A 134 -4.74 13.44 11.65
N PHE A 135 -4.87 12.42 12.50
CA PHE A 135 -5.77 11.31 12.23
C PHE A 135 -7.23 11.77 12.24
N ALA A 136 -7.63 12.60 13.21
CA ALA A 136 -8.97 13.19 13.25
C ALA A 136 -9.26 14.05 12.01
N TRP A 137 -8.31 14.91 11.63
CA TRP A 137 -8.42 15.71 10.41
C TRP A 137 -8.58 14.85 9.15
N LEU A 138 -7.79 13.77 9.01
CA LEU A 138 -7.94 12.86 7.87
C LEU A 138 -9.27 12.09 7.92
N CYS A 139 -9.74 11.64 9.08
CA CYS A 139 -11.07 11.02 9.21
C CYS A 139 -12.16 11.96 8.70
N GLU A 140 -12.11 13.24 9.07
CA GLU A 140 -13.08 14.24 8.59
C GLU A 140 -13.06 14.38 7.06
N LYS A 141 -11.87 14.39 6.44
CA LYS A 141 -11.74 14.58 4.99
C LYS A 141 -12.04 13.33 4.17
N LEU A 142 -11.87 12.15 4.76
CA LEU A 142 -12.04 10.86 4.07
C LEU A 142 -13.38 10.17 4.39
N ALA A 143 -14.14 10.68 5.36
CA ALA A 143 -15.47 10.16 5.69
C ALA A 143 -16.36 10.11 4.44
N GLY A 144 -17.01 8.96 4.21
CA GLY A 144 -17.83 8.73 3.01
C GLY A 144 -17.06 8.36 1.74
N PHE A 145 -15.74 8.51 1.73
CA PHE A 145 -14.87 8.09 0.61
C PHE A 145 -14.11 6.79 0.89
N THR A 146 -14.27 6.21 2.07
CA THR A 146 -13.75 4.88 2.41
C THR A 146 -14.59 4.27 3.52
N GLU A 147 -14.64 2.94 3.60
CA GLU A 147 -15.31 2.22 4.68
C GLU A 147 -14.34 1.83 5.82
N ARG A 148 -13.03 1.77 5.54
CA ARG A 148 -12.06 1.22 6.48
C ARG A 148 -10.67 1.85 6.38
N CYS A 149 -9.98 1.88 7.53
CA CYS A 149 -8.60 2.32 7.68
C CYS A 149 -7.74 1.20 8.25
N ILE A 150 -6.63 0.91 7.59
CA ILE A 150 -5.61 -0.01 8.10
C ILE A 150 -4.52 0.81 8.78
N ILE A 151 -4.18 0.42 10.00
CA ILE A 151 -3.06 0.97 10.77
C ILE A 151 -1.99 -0.09 11.01
N SER A 152 -0.75 0.36 11.11
CA SER A 152 0.37 -0.44 11.61
C SER A 152 1.38 0.48 12.28
N PHE A 153 2.28 -0.07 13.09
CA PHE A 153 3.35 0.68 13.72
C PHE A 153 4.66 0.43 12.99
N TYR A 154 5.54 1.43 13.01
CA TYR A 154 6.83 1.31 12.34
C TYR A 154 7.70 0.22 12.96
N ASP A 155 8.00 -0.80 12.15
CA ASP A 155 9.01 -1.81 12.43
C ASP A 155 10.41 -1.29 12.07
N HIS A 156 11.38 -1.46 12.98
CA HIS A 156 12.77 -1.12 12.69
C HIS A 156 13.42 -2.14 11.76
N TYR A 157 13.90 -1.68 10.60
CA TYR A 157 14.72 -2.49 9.70
C TYR A 157 16.16 -1.97 9.62
N ASN A 158 17.14 -2.82 9.92
CA ASN A 158 18.56 -2.44 9.95
C ASN A 158 19.05 -1.82 8.62
N PHE A 159 18.54 -2.28 7.47
CA PHE A 159 18.98 -1.84 6.16
C PHE A 159 18.48 -0.44 5.76
N ILE A 160 17.44 0.10 6.42
CA ILE A 160 16.95 1.48 6.18
C ILE A 160 17.48 2.49 7.20
N ARG A 161 18.33 2.08 8.15
CA ARG A 161 18.89 2.98 9.18
C ARG A 161 19.54 4.23 8.58
N ARG A 162 20.26 4.08 7.47
CA ARG A 162 20.89 5.21 6.76
C ARG A 162 19.88 6.17 6.14
N ASN A 163 18.70 5.67 5.74
CA ASN A 163 17.66 6.54 5.19
C ASN A 163 17.06 7.44 6.27
N LEU A 164 17.10 7.03 7.53
CA LEU A 164 16.57 7.78 8.68
C LEU A 164 17.63 8.60 9.41
N GLU A 165 18.81 8.81 8.81
CA GLU A 165 19.87 9.62 9.41
C GLU A 165 19.40 11.05 9.77
N GLY A 166 19.61 11.46 11.02
CA GLY A 166 19.09 12.73 11.55
C GLY A 166 17.60 12.72 11.94
N ILE A 167 16.92 11.57 11.87
CA ILE A 167 15.58 11.37 12.43
C ILE A 167 15.67 10.35 13.57
N GLU A 168 15.38 10.82 14.78
CA GLU A 168 15.24 9.94 15.93
C GLU A 168 13.85 9.29 15.93
N ILE A 169 13.82 7.98 15.73
CA ILE A 169 12.60 7.19 15.81
C ILE A 169 12.40 6.72 17.24
N LEU A 170 11.25 7.07 17.81
CA LEU A 170 10.81 6.61 19.11
C LEU A 170 9.95 5.35 18.90
N LEU A 171 10.48 4.17 19.18
CA LEU A 171 9.68 2.94 19.05
C LEU A 171 8.46 3.01 19.98
N ALA A 172 7.30 2.58 19.47
CA ALA A 172 6.08 2.54 20.24
C ALA A 172 6.11 1.32 21.17
N ASP A 173 6.00 1.54 22.48
CA ASP A 173 5.75 0.47 23.43
C ASP A 173 4.27 0.07 23.44
N SER A 174 3.94 -1.01 24.15
CA SER A 174 2.57 -1.52 24.25
C SER A 174 1.60 -0.46 24.78
N ALA A 175 1.99 0.33 25.79
CA ALA A 175 1.15 1.38 26.35
C ALA A 175 0.81 2.44 25.28
N ARG A 176 1.82 2.94 24.56
CA ARG A 176 1.63 3.92 23.49
C ARG A 176 0.79 3.39 22.34
N ILE A 177 1.04 2.15 21.91
CA ILE A 177 0.27 1.46 20.87
C ILE A 177 -1.20 1.40 21.27
N ARG A 178 -1.50 0.98 22.49
CA ARG A 178 -2.87 0.84 22.98
C ARG A 178 -3.57 2.19 23.13
N ASP A 179 -2.89 3.18 23.69
CA ASP A 179 -3.44 4.53 23.87
C ASP A 179 -3.82 5.19 22.54
N ILE A 180 -2.91 5.19 21.56
CA ILE A 180 -3.19 5.81 20.26
C ILE A 180 -4.25 5.02 19.49
N SER A 181 -4.23 3.69 19.59
CA SER A 181 -5.21 2.83 18.92
C SER A 181 -6.62 3.06 19.47
N ARG A 182 -6.77 3.20 20.79
CA ARG A 182 -8.05 3.55 21.43
C ARG A 182 -8.56 4.90 20.91
N ILE A 183 -7.72 5.93 20.91
CA ILE A 183 -8.07 7.27 20.41
C ILE A 183 -8.48 7.21 18.94
N PHE A 184 -7.72 6.46 18.12
CA PHE A 184 -8.02 6.30 16.71
C PHE A 184 -9.36 5.58 16.50
N ALA A 185 -9.64 4.49 17.23
CA ALA A 185 -10.90 3.77 17.15
C ALA A 185 -12.11 4.66 17.49
N GLU A 186 -12.03 5.40 18.60
CA GLU A 186 -13.07 6.35 19.00
C GLU A 186 -13.29 7.45 17.94
N THR A 187 -12.20 7.96 17.35
CA THR A 187 -12.25 9.00 16.34
C THR A 187 -12.84 8.49 15.03
N ALA A 188 -12.33 7.38 14.50
CA ALA A 188 -12.82 6.77 13.28
C ALA A 188 -14.31 6.37 13.39
N GLY A 189 -14.73 5.84 14.55
CA GLY A 189 -16.12 5.49 14.81
C GLY A 189 -17.08 6.67 14.67
N LYS A 190 -16.69 7.87 15.12
CA LYS A 190 -17.49 9.10 14.94
C LYS A 190 -17.68 9.49 13.47
N HIS A 191 -16.80 9.03 12.59
CA HIS A 191 -16.84 9.27 11.15
C HIS A 191 -17.34 8.06 10.33
N GLY A 192 -17.83 7.01 11.00
CA GLY A 192 -18.34 5.80 10.34
C GLY A 192 -17.26 4.91 9.72
N LEU A 193 -15.99 5.08 10.13
CA LEU A 193 -14.84 4.33 9.63
C LEU A 193 -14.51 3.16 10.56
N LYS A 194 -14.21 2.00 9.99
CA LYS A 194 -13.70 0.84 10.73
C LYS A 194 -12.17 0.83 10.71
N ILE A 195 -11.55 0.56 11.85
CA ILE A 195 -10.10 0.40 11.94
C ILE A 195 -9.74 -1.08 12.01
N GLU A 196 -8.68 -1.45 11.29
CA GLU A 196 -8.06 -2.77 11.38
C GLU A 196 -6.54 -2.63 11.54
N SER A 197 -5.92 -3.53 12.30
CA SER A 197 -4.45 -3.56 12.48
C SER A 197 -3.78 -4.54 11.49
N CYS A 198 -2.64 -4.17 10.90
CA CYS A 198 -1.93 -5.02 9.95
C CYS A 198 -0.77 -5.80 10.60
N ALA A 199 -1.02 -7.07 10.92
CA ALA A 199 0.01 -8.01 11.43
C ALA A 199 0.75 -7.51 12.68
N GLU A 200 0.05 -6.75 13.52
CA GLU A 200 0.50 -6.34 14.84
C GLU A 200 0.41 -7.50 15.83
N SER A 201 1.37 -7.59 16.76
CA SER A 201 1.35 -8.59 17.84
C SER A 201 0.46 -8.19 19.02
N GLU A 202 0.26 -6.89 19.21
CA GLU A 202 -0.62 -6.36 20.24
C GLU A 202 -2.08 -6.65 19.86
N SER A 203 -2.84 -7.24 20.79
CA SER A 203 -4.28 -7.38 20.62
C SER A 203 -4.96 -6.05 20.93
N LEU A 204 -5.77 -5.58 19.98
CA LEU A 204 -6.52 -4.31 20.06
C LEU A 204 -8.04 -4.53 19.97
N GLU A 205 -8.48 -5.79 20.12
CA GLU A 205 -9.88 -6.19 19.96
C GLU A 205 -10.81 -5.50 20.96
N GLU A 206 -10.32 -5.17 22.17
CA GLU A 206 -11.09 -4.43 23.18
C GLU A 206 -11.48 -3.02 22.74
N PHE A 207 -10.75 -2.44 21.78
CA PHE A 207 -11.07 -1.15 21.16
C PHE A 207 -11.91 -1.31 19.88
N GLY A 208 -12.37 -2.53 19.58
CA GLY A 208 -13.07 -2.85 18.34
C GLY A 208 -12.15 -2.90 17.11
N ILE A 209 -10.83 -2.97 17.30
CA ILE A 209 -9.86 -3.05 16.20
C ILE A 209 -9.53 -4.51 15.94
N ALA A 210 -10.04 -5.04 14.83
CA ALA A 210 -9.74 -6.40 14.40
C ALA A 210 -8.38 -6.49 13.71
N HIS A 211 -7.79 -7.69 13.70
CA HIS A 211 -6.66 -7.99 12.82
C HIS A 211 -7.10 -7.99 11.35
N GLY A 212 -6.63 -7.00 10.62
CA GLY A 212 -6.96 -6.75 9.22
C GLY A 212 -6.15 -7.59 8.24
N ARG A 213 -6.62 -7.57 7.00
CA ARG A 213 -5.95 -8.20 5.86
C ARG A 213 -5.78 -7.15 4.77
N CYS A 214 -4.55 -6.80 4.42
CA CYS A 214 -4.35 -5.88 3.29
C CYS A 214 -4.67 -6.54 1.94
N ILE A 215 -4.58 -7.87 1.85
CA ILE A 215 -5.20 -8.63 0.77
C ILE A 215 -6.30 -9.48 1.39
N ASP A 216 -7.50 -8.90 1.42
CA ASP A 216 -8.67 -9.40 2.17
C ASP A 216 -9.57 -10.26 1.29
N ASP A 217 -9.71 -11.53 1.65
CA ASP A 217 -10.67 -12.47 1.05
C ASP A 217 -12.11 -11.99 1.16
N ARG A 218 -12.50 -11.35 2.26
CA ARG A 218 -13.88 -10.88 2.45
C ARG A 218 -14.21 -9.78 1.46
N LEU A 219 -13.32 -8.80 1.32
CA LEU A 219 -13.45 -7.74 0.32
C LEU A 219 -13.39 -8.29 -1.10
N ILE A 220 -12.44 -9.17 -1.39
CA ILE A 220 -12.29 -9.75 -2.72
C ILE A 220 -13.55 -10.53 -3.10
N ASN A 221 -14.07 -11.39 -2.23
CA ASN A 221 -15.30 -12.14 -2.48
C ASN A 221 -16.51 -11.19 -2.70
N LYS A 222 -16.61 -10.10 -1.93
CA LYS A 222 -17.64 -9.05 -2.14
C LYS A 222 -17.52 -8.41 -3.53
N ILE A 223 -16.32 -8.01 -3.95
CA ILE A 223 -16.09 -7.36 -5.25
C ILE A 223 -16.33 -8.33 -6.42
N CYS A 224 -15.91 -9.59 -6.26
CA CYS A 224 -16.07 -10.63 -7.28
C CYS A 224 -17.50 -11.19 -7.34
N GLY A 225 -18.32 -11.00 -6.30
CA GLY A 225 -19.68 -11.52 -6.22
C GLY A 225 -19.76 -13.05 -6.08
N ARG A 226 -18.68 -13.71 -5.67
CA ARG A 226 -18.59 -15.16 -5.48
C ARG A 226 -17.57 -15.51 -4.39
N ASP A 227 -17.75 -16.67 -3.75
CA ASP A 227 -16.72 -17.20 -2.84
C ASP A 227 -15.61 -17.89 -3.63
N LEU A 228 -14.39 -17.36 -3.53
CA LEU A 228 -13.20 -17.88 -4.20
C LEU A 228 -12.42 -18.90 -3.35
N HIS A 229 -12.86 -19.18 -2.11
CA HIS A 229 -12.18 -20.08 -1.18
C HIS A 229 -10.66 -19.81 -1.04
N LEU A 230 -10.31 -18.53 -0.92
CA LEU A 230 -8.93 -18.06 -0.92
C LEU A 230 -8.19 -18.51 0.34
N LYS A 231 -6.94 -18.96 0.16
CA LYS A 231 -6.09 -19.43 1.26
C LYS A 231 -5.14 -18.34 1.74
N ARG A 232 -4.85 -18.35 3.03
CA ARG A 232 -3.81 -17.51 3.65
C ARG A 232 -2.46 -17.72 2.94
N ASP A 233 -1.70 -16.63 2.78
CA ASP A 233 -0.34 -16.68 2.27
C ASP A 233 0.65 -17.06 3.38
N HIS A 234 1.09 -18.32 3.37
CA HIS A 234 2.09 -18.83 4.31
C HIS A 234 3.48 -18.17 4.16
N GLY A 235 3.72 -17.43 3.07
CA GLY A 235 4.96 -16.65 2.88
C GLY A 235 4.97 -15.29 3.58
N GLN A 236 3.87 -14.89 4.22
CA GLN A 236 3.78 -13.63 4.97
C GLN A 236 4.13 -13.80 6.44
N ARG A 237 4.26 -12.67 7.16
CA ARG A 237 4.45 -12.65 8.63
C ARG A 237 3.46 -13.57 9.33
N GLN A 238 3.86 -14.17 10.45
CA GLN A 238 3.05 -15.16 11.19
C GLN A 238 1.64 -14.66 11.53
N LEU A 239 1.51 -13.38 11.88
CA LEU A 239 0.24 -12.74 12.23
C LEU A 239 -0.48 -12.08 11.03
N CYS A 240 0.12 -12.10 9.84
CA CYS A 240 -0.51 -11.58 8.64
C CYS A 240 -1.58 -12.55 8.13
N GLY A 241 -2.83 -12.09 8.05
CA GLY A 241 -3.96 -12.86 7.52
C GLY A 241 -4.17 -12.74 6.01
N CYS A 242 -3.32 -11.99 5.29
CA CYS A 242 -3.50 -11.77 3.85
C CYS A 242 -3.56 -13.08 3.06
N VAL A 243 -4.40 -13.12 2.03
CA VAL A 243 -4.48 -14.27 1.15
C VAL A 243 -3.30 -14.35 0.17
N LYS A 244 -3.07 -15.56 -0.35
CA LYS A 244 -2.04 -15.83 -1.35
C LYS A 244 -2.26 -14.96 -2.59
N SER A 245 -1.21 -14.26 -2.99
CA SER A 245 -1.21 -13.38 -4.16
C SER A 245 0.14 -13.44 -4.88
N VAL A 246 0.19 -12.94 -6.10
CA VAL A 246 1.43 -12.79 -6.86
C VAL A 246 1.77 -11.32 -7.00
N ASP A 247 2.90 -10.89 -6.44
CA ASP A 247 3.37 -9.51 -6.56
C ASP A 247 4.14 -9.33 -7.87
N ILE A 248 3.74 -8.32 -8.65
CA ILE A 248 4.35 -8.02 -9.95
C ILE A 248 5.38 -6.88 -9.94
N GLY A 249 5.69 -6.32 -8.77
CA GLY A 249 6.70 -5.28 -8.67
C GLY A 249 8.05 -5.74 -8.13
N ALA A 250 8.95 -4.76 -8.03
CA ALA A 250 10.34 -4.96 -7.64
C ALA A 250 10.71 -4.03 -6.48
N TYR A 251 11.64 -4.47 -5.64
CA TYR A 251 12.23 -3.64 -4.59
C TYR A 251 13.13 -2.55 -5.18
N SER A 252 13.29 -1.45 -4.43
CA SER A 252 14.19 -0.34 -4.77
C SER A 252 13.88 0.34 -6.12
N THR A 253 12.61 0.32 -6.55
CA THR A 253 12.16 1.02 -7.77
C THR A 253 11.13 2.12 -7.49
N CYS A 254 10.64 2.27 -6.26
CA CYS A 254 9.69 3.36 -5.96
C CYS A 254 10.39 4.72 -5.97
N LEU A 255 9.80 5.71 -6.63
CA LEU A 255 10.39 7.05 -6.77
C LEU A 255 9.95 8.05 -5.68
N HIS A 256 9.04 7.67 -4.78
CA HIS A 256 8.57 8.55 -3.69
C HIS A 256 9.67 8.93 -2.68
N GLY A 257 10.71 8.11 -2.54
CA GLY A 257 11.83 8.39 -1.64
C GLY A 257 11.48 8.37 -0.14
N CYS A 258 10.37 7.75 0.28
CA CYS A 258 9.97 7.72 1.69
C CYS A 258 11.07 7.09 2.56
N ARG A 259 11.50 7.81 3.59
CA ARG A 259 12.70 7.46 4.37
C ARG A 259 12.54 6.21 5.23
N TYR A 260 11.30 5.91 5.62
CA TYR A 260 10.93 4.74 6.41
C TYR A 260 10.62 3.48 5.56
N CYS A 261 10.71 3.56 4.23
CA CYS A 261 10.20 2.52 3.35
C CYS A 261 11.05 1.25 3.37
N TYR A 262 10.48 0.15 3.90
CA TYR A 262 11.10 -1.17 3.91
C TYR A 262 11.43 -1.72 2.50
N ALA A 263 10.78 -1.19 1.46
CA ALA A 263 11.01 -1.64 0.09
C ALA A 263 12.25 -0.99 -0.57
N ALA A 264 12.81 0.07 0.02
CA ALA A 264 14.01 0.76 -0.45
C ALA A 264 15.29 0.04 0.03
N ARG A 265 15.50 -1.20 -0.46
CA ARG A 265 16.63 -2.07 -0.05
C ARG A 265 17.98 -1.62 -0.60
N GLN A 266 18.00 -0.80 -1.65
CA GLN A 266 19.18 -0.27 -2.29
C GLN A 266 18.99 1.23 -2.54
N ARG A 267 20.07 2.00 -2.37
CA ARG A 267 20.07 3.44 -2.62
C ARG A 267 20.40 3.68 -4.09
N LEU A 268 19.36 3.86 -4.88
CA LEU A 268 19.46 4.21 -6.30
C LEU A 268 18.88 5.60 -6.50
N THR A 269 19.47 6.39 -7.40
CA THR A 269 18.87 7.66 -7.82
C THR A 269 17.67 7.38 -8.72
N ALA A 270 16.74 8.34 -8.84
CA ALA A 270 15.60 8.21 -9.75
C ALA A 270 16.04 7.92 -11.20
N SER A 271 17.13 8.56 -11.65
CA SER A 271 17.73 8.31 -12.97
C SER A 271 18.23 6.87 -13.12
N GLN A 272 18.93 6.33 -12.11
CA GLN A 272 19.39 4.94 -12.13
C GLN A 272 18.24 3.92 -12.14
N ILE A 273 17.13 4.23 -11.47
CA ILE A 273 15.93 3.39 -11.47
C ILE A 273 15.26 3.43 -12.85
N MET A 274 15.03 4.63 -13.39
CA MET A 274 14.35 4.81 -14.66
C MET A 274 15.14 4.28 -15.85
N ALA A 275 16.48 4.34 -15.82
CA ALA A 275 17.34 3.74 -16.84
C ALA A 275 17.18 2.21 -16.97
N ARG A 276 16.61 1.55 -15.96
CA ARG A 276 16.31 0.11 -15.96
C ARG A 276 14.86 -0.20 -16.34
N HIS A 277 14.02 0.82 -16.48
CA HIS A 277 12.61 0.65 -16.81
C HIS A 277 12.40 0.72 -18.32
N ASP A 278 11.59 -0.21 -18.83
CA ASP A 278 11.12 -0.22 -20.21
C ASP A 278 9.61 -0.49 -20.19
N PRO A 279 8.75 0.49 -20.53
CA PRO A 279 7.30 0.30 -20.58
C PRO A 279 6.84 -0.81 -21.54
N GLY A 280 7.65 -1.10 -22.56
CA GLY A 280 7.43 -2.20 -23.51
C GLY A 280 8.00 -3.54 -23.06
N GLY A 281 8.83 -3.55 -22.02
CA GLY A 281 9.51 -4.74 -21.51
C GLY A 281 8.59 -5.66 -20.69
N PRO A 282 8.82 -6.98 -20.70
CA PRO A 282 8.01 -7.94 -19.93
C PRO A 282 8.25 -7.86 -18.42
N PHE A 283 9.39 -7.32 -17.97
CA PHE A 283 9.70 -7.08 -16.57
C PHE A 283 9.45 -5.61 -16.22
N LEU A 284 9.12 -5.33 -14.95
CA LEU A 284 9.06 -3.95 -14.46
C LEU A 284 10.41 -3.24 -14.60
N VAL A 285 11.51 -3.92 -14.29
CA VAL A 285 12.87 -3.40 -14.48
C VAL A 285 13.81 -4.51 -14.98
N SER A 286 14.78 -4.12 -15.80
CA SER A 286 15.88 -4.99 -16.22
C SER A 286 16.86 -5.26 -15.06
N SER A 287 17.58 -6.39 -15.16
CA SER A 287 18.64 -6.76 -14.20
C SER A 287 19.93 -5.94 -14.36
N SER A 288 20.06 -5.21 -15.46
CA SER A 288 21.24 -4.43 -15.82
C SER A 288 20.78 -3.05 -16.30
N ALA A 289 21.47 -1.98 -15.89
CA ALA A 289 21.38 -0.72 -16.61
C ALA A 289 21.91 -0.97 -18.03
N LYS A 290 21.15 -0.55 -19.05
CA LYS A 290 21.65 -0.54 -20.43
C LYS A 290 22.77 0.48 -20.58
#